data_AF-A0A7K0W3E3-F1
#
_entry.id   AF-A0A7K0W3E3-F1
#
_cell.length_a   1.000
_cell.length_b   1.000
_cell.length_c   1.000
_cell.angle_alpha   90.00
_cell.angle_beta   90.00
_cell.angle_gamma   90.00
#
_symmetry.space_group_name_H-M   'P 1'
#
loop_
_entity.id
_entity.type
_entity.pdbx_description
1 polymer ?
#
loop_
_entity_poly.entity_id
_entity_poly.type
_entity_poly.pdbx_seq_one_letter_code
_entity_poly.pdbx_strand_id
1 'polypeptide(L)'
;MTTMMDRSASAPGHAAGKRPLIERLNIVTALVLGTVSAVVVWQLALRFLPETPETSLFFNREDKISLLSLIGWFVGFMTGIGALIGPFRWALGKDLNHDENMFLAGKDQGIKRYFRYTTDHKVVGIQYLVITIIILFVGGTLAMLIRTNLGHAQGGWIQPQTYNAIVGWHGIIMIVATIIMITG
;
A
#
# COMPACT_ATOMS: atom_id res chain seq x y z
N MET A 1 41.02 20.92 34.15
CA MET A 1 41.16 21.84 33.00
C MET A 1 40.46 21.19 31.81
N THR A 2 39.16 21.45 31.70
CA THR A 2 38.21 20.85 30.75
C THR A 2 38.14 21.73 29.52
N THR A 3 38.79 21.33 28.43
CA THR A 3 38.63 21.98 27.12
C THR A 3 37.39 21.43 26.42
N MET A 4 36.25 22.11 26.65
CA MET A 4 35.09 22.04 25.79
C MET A 4 35.47 22.68 24.45
N MET A 5 35.78 21.85 23.45
CA MET A 5 35.83 22.31 22.06
C MET A 5 34.39 22.49 21.58
N ASP A 6 33.92 23.73 21.62
CA ASP A 6 32.77 24.17 20.84
C ASP A 6 33.15 24.09 19.36
N ARG A 7 32.82 22.97 18.71
CA ARG A 7 32.77 22.90 17.25
C ARG A 7 31.37 23.33 16.84
N SER A 8 31.22 24.60 16.51
CA SER A 8 30.15 25.05 15.63
C SER A 8 30.38 24.39 14.26
N ALA A 9 29.81 23.20 14.05
CA ALA A 9 29.73 22.61 12.73
C ALA A 9 28.74 23.46 11.91
N SER A 10 29.28 24.42 11.17
CA SER A 10 28.58 25.12 10.11
C SER A 10 27.89 24.08 9.22
N ALA A 11 26.57 24.13 9.14
CA ALA A 11 25.80 23.31 8.22
C ALA A 11 26.35 23.50 6.81
N PRO A 12 26.80 22.44 6.11
CA PRO A 12 27.21 22.60 4.72
C PRO A 12 25.97 23.04 3.93
N GLY A 13 26.07 24.24 3.37
CA GLY A 13 25.06 24.81 2.50
C GLY A 13 24.69 23.80 1.43
N HIS A 14 23.39 23.60 1.24
CA HIS A 14 22.86 22.75 0.19
C HIS A 14 23.32 23.28 -1.16
N ALA A 15 24.35 22.67 -1.72
CA ALA A 15 24.59 22.74 -3.16
C ALA A 15 23.28 22.34 -3.85
N ALA A 16 22.87 23.11 -4.86
CA ALA A 16 21.65 22.92 -5.64
C ALA A 16 21.71 21.65 -6.52
N GLY A 17 21.93 20.49 -5.88
CA GLY A 17 21.84 19.17 -6.48
C GLY A 17 20.37 18.78 -6.62
N LYS A 18 20.03 18.11 -7.72
CA LYS A 18 18.68 17.60 -7.98
C LYS A 18 18.26 16.71 -6.80
N ARG A 19 17.15 17.05 -6.13
CA ARG A 19 16.56 16.22 -5.05
C ARG A 19 16.50 14.75 -5.47
N PRO A 20 17.04 13.80 -4.68
CA PRO A 20 17.05 12.39 -5.01
C PRO A 20 15.64 11.87 -5.23
N LEU A 21 15.48 10.86 -6.08
CA LEU A 21 14.17 10.31 -6.45
C LEU A 21 13.33 9.97 -5.21
N ILE A 22 13.94 9.34 -4.19
CA ILE A 22 13.31 8.97 -2.92
C ILE A 22 12.53 10.12 -2.26
N GLU A 23 12.97 11.37 -2.41
CA GLU A 23 12.29 12.53 -1.80
C GLU A 23 11.03 12.98 -2.55
N ARG A 24 10.95 12.64 -3.84
CA ARG A 24 9.86 13.02 -4.74
C ARG A 24 8.71 12.03 -4.71
N LEU A 25 8.97 10.78 -4.32
CA LEU A 25 7.94 9.76 -4.22
C LEU A 25 7.05 9.99 -2.98
N ASN A 26 5.75 9.71 -3.15
CA ASN A 26 4.72 9.82 -2.14
C ASN A 26 3.54 8.89 -2.49
N ILE A 27 2.52 8.86 -1.63
CA ILE A 27 1.34 8.03 -1.88
C ILE A 27 0.56 8.43 -3.16
N VAL A 28 0.65 9.69 -3.58
CA VAL A 28 0.00 10.18 -4.79
C VAL A 28 0.73 9.66 -6.04
N THR A 29 2.07 9.69 -6.06
CA THR A 29 2.86 9.10 -7.13
C THR A 29 2.65 7.60 -7.20
N ALA A 30 2.43 6.94 -6.07
CA ALA A 30 2.06 5.53 -6.02
C ALA A 30 0.72 5.23 -6.71
N LEU A 31 -0.32 6.00 -6.40
CA LEU A 31 -1.63 5.84 -7.03
C LEU A 31 -1.55 6.14 -8.53
N VAL A 32 -0.89 7.23 -8.91
CA VAL A 32 -0.74 7.59 -10.32
C VAL A 32 0.05 6.53 -11.10
N LEU A 33 1.23 6.13 -10.62
CA LEU A 33 2.05 5.13 -11.29
C LEU A 33 1.36 3.76 -11.31
N GLY A 34 0.69 3.37 -10.22
CA GLY A 34 -0.07 2.12 -10.14
C GLY A 34 -1.25 2.10 -11.13
N THR A 35 -2.04 3.17 -11.21
CA THR A 35 -3.15 3.25 -12.18
C THR A 35 -2.63 3.27 -13.61
N VAL A 36 -1.57 4.04 -13.89
CA VAL A 36 -0.98 4.11 -15.24
C VAL A 36 -0.41 2.74 -15.65
N SER A 37 0.35 2.07 -14.77
CA SER A 37 0.89 0.74 -15.07
C SER A 37 -0.21 -0.29 -15.27
N ALA A 38 -1.27 -0.26 -14.46
CA ALA A 38 -2.43 -1.14 -14.61
C ALA A 38 -3.12 -0.94 -15.98
N VAL A 39 -3.35 0.31 -16.38
CA VAL A 39 -3.96 0.64 -17.68
C VAL A 39 -3.06 0.20 -18.83
N VAL A 40 -1.74 0.41 -18.72
CA VAL A 40 -0.80 -0.05 -19.75
C VAL A 40 -0.83 -1.57 -19.87
N VAL A 41 -0.77 -2.30 -18.75
CA VAL A 41 -0.82 -3.77 -18.77
C VAL A 41 -2.16 -4.27 -19.29
N TRP A 42 -3.27 -3.66 -18.88
CA TRP A 42 -4.60 -3.94 -19.42
C TRP A 42 -4.64 -3.77 -20.95
N GLN A 43 -4.12 -2.65 -21.47
CA GLN A 43 -4.08 -2.35 -22.91
C GLN A 43 -3.21 -3.35 -23.68
N LEU A 44 -2.05 -3.72 -23.13
CA LEU A 44 -1.18 -4.74 -23.74
C LEU A 44 -1.85 -6.11 -23.69
N ALA A 45 -2.47 -6.48 -22.58
CA ALA A 45 -3.16 -7.74 -22.40
C ALA A 45 -4.32 -7.90 -23.41
N LEU A 46 -5.10 -6.85 -23.65
CA LEU A 46 -6.14 -6.84 -24.69
C LEU A 46 -5.59 -7.06 -26.10
N ARG A 47 -4.38 -6.55 -26.40
CA ARG A 47 -3.75 -6.68 -27.72
C ARG A 47 -3.07 -8.03 -27.94
N PHE A 48 -2.50 -8.62 -26.89
CA PHE A 48 -1.65 -9.82 -27.01
C PHE A 48 -2.33 -11.12 -26.59
N LEU A 49 -3.39 -11.08 -25.78
CA LEU A 49 -4.07 -12.31 -25.34
C LEU A 49 -5.12 -12.76 -26.35
N PRO A 50 -5.01 -13.99 -26.89
CA PRO A 50 -6.01 -14.55 -27.78
C PRO A 50 -7.33 -14.82 -27.05
N GLU A 51 -8.43 -14.87 -27.80
CA GLU A 51 -9.74 -15.21 -27.26
C GLU A 51 -9.76 -16.69 -26.86
N THR A 52 -9.92 -16.97 -25.56
CA THR A 52 -10.13 -18.33 -25.08
C THR A 52 -11.63 -18.62 -25.05
N PRO A 53 -12.07 -19.85 -25.40
CA PRO A 53 -13.46 -20.25 -25.20
C PRO A 53 -13.90 -20.04 -23.75
N GLU A 54 -15.09 -19.47 -23.53
CA GLU A 54 -15.66 -19.18 -22.20
C GLU A 54 -15.86 -20.44 -21.31
N THR A 55 -15.69 -21.62 -21.89
CA THR A 55 -15.75 -22.93 -21.22
C THR A 55 -14.44 -23.33 -20.54
N SER A 56 -13.46 -22.43 -20.41
CA SER A 56 -12.23 -22.77 -19.69
C SER A 56 -12.52 -22.93 -18.19
N LEU A 57 -12.16 -24.09 -17.64
CA LEU A 57 -12.55 -24.52 -16.30
C LEU A 57 -11.90 -23.71 -15.16
N PHE A 58 -10.82 -22.97 -15.44
CA PHE A 58 -10.01 -22.31 -14.41
C PHE A 58 -9.62 -20.85 -14.69
N PHE A 59 -9.26 -20.50 -15.93
CA PHE A 59 -8.80 -19.14 -16.25
C PHE A 59 -9.29 -18.69 -17.62
N ASN A 60 -10.39 -17.94 -17.62
CA ASN A 60 -10.89 -17.28 -18.81
C ASN A 60 -9.97 -16.12 -19.21
N ARG A 61 -10.13 -15.62 -20.45
CA ARG A 61 -9.35 -14.47 -20.95
C ARG A 61 -9.49 -13.27 -20.03
N GLU A 62 -10.71 -12.98 -19.57
CA GLU A 62 -11.00 -11.87 -18.67
C GLU A 62 -10.28 -12.01 -17.32
N ASP A 63 -10.24 -13.22 -16.77
CA ASP A 63 -9.52 -13.50 -15.53
C ASP A 63 -8.02 -13.23 -15.68
N LYS A 64 -7.43 -13.66 -16.80
CA LYS A 64 -6.01 -13.43 -17.11
C LYS A 64 -5.70 -11.95 -17.25
N ILE A 65 -6.54 -11.19 -17.97
CA ILE A 65 -6.37 -9.75 -18.13
C ILE A 65 -6.46 -9.06 -16.77
N SER A 66 -7.45 -9.41 -15.96
CA SER A 66 -7.66 -8.83 -14.63
C SER A 66 -6.48 -9.12 -13.71
N LEU A 67 -6.00 -10.37 -13.68
CA LEU A 67 -4.85 -10.78 -12.89
C LEU A 67 -3.57 -10.03 -13.30
N LEU A 68 -3.28 -9.96 -14.60
CA LEU A 68 -2.12 -9.21 -15.11
C LEU A 68 -2.21 -7.72 -14.74
N SER A 69 -3.40 -7.14 -14.85
CA SER A 69 -3.63 -5.73 -14.50
C SER A 69 -3.45 -5.48 -13.00
N LEU A 70 -3.87 -6.41 -12.14
CA LEU A 70 -3.63 -6.37 -10.69
C LEU A 70 -2.14 -6.45 -10.34
N ILE A 71 -1.39 -7.33 -11.02
CA ILE A 71 0.07 -7.41 -10.86
C ILE A 71 0.71 -6.09 -11.33
N GLY A 72 0.30 -5.59 -12.49
CA GLY A 72 0.79 -4.32 -13.04
C GLY A 72 0.53 -3.15 -12.08
N TRP A 73 -0.67 -3.09 -11.51
CA TRP A 73 -1.04 -2.10 -10.49
C TRP A 73 -0.14 -2.22 -9.25
N PHE A 74 0.01 -3.43 -8.71
CA PHE A 74 0.81 -3.68 -7.51
C PHE A 74 2.27 -3.26 -7.70
N VAL A 75 2.90 -3.65 -8.81
CA VAL A 75 4.30 -3.30 -9.12
C VAL A 75 4.46 -1.79 -9.32
N GLY A 76 3.54 -1.16 -10.06
CA GLY A 76 3.56 0.29 -10.27
C GLY A 76 3.36 1.08 -8.98
N PHE A 77 2.47 0.61 -8.11
CA PHE A 77 2.23 1.18 -6.80
C PHE A 77 3.44 1.05 -5.87
N MET A 78 4.07 -0.13 -5.82
CA MET A 78 5.30 -0.36 -5.03
C MET A 78 6.48 0.47 -5.52
N THR A 79 6.61 0.62 -6.83
CA THR A 79 7.58 1.54 -7.43
C THR A 79 7.26 2.98 -7.04
N GLY A 80 5.99 3.39 -7.11
CA GLY A 80 5.57 4.76 -6.88
C GLY A 80 5.50 5.21 -5.42
N ILE A 81 5.46 4.29 -4.45
CA ILE A 81 5.73 4.59 -3.03
C ILE A 81 7.24 4.77 -2.78
N GLY A 82 8.09 4.18 -3.62
CA GLY A 82 9.55 4.17 -3.45
C GLY A 82 10.07 2.98 -2.64
N ALA A 83 9.21 2.02 -2.28
CA ALA A 83 9.59 0.82 -1.53
C ALA A 83 10.63 -0.04 -2.28
N LEU A 84 10.56 -0.07 -3.61
CA LEU A 84 11.48 -0.84 -4.46
C LEU A 84 12.87 -0.19 -4.60
N ILE A 85 13.02 1.11 -4.32
CA ILE A 85 14.29 1.82 -4.59
C ILE A 85 15.44 1.25 -3.74
N GLY A 86 15.17 0.86 -2.50
CA GLY A 86 16.17 0.25 -1.61
C GLY A 86 16.71 -1.07 -2.15
N PRO A 87 15.85 -2.10 -2.34
CA PRO A 87 16.27 -3.39 -2.90
C PRO A 87 16.98 -3.29 -4.25
N PHE A 88 16.47 -2.47 -5.18
CA PHE A 88 17.09 -2.30 -6.49
C PHE A 88 18.49 -1.65 -6.40
N ARG A 89 18.68 -0.66 -5.54
CA ARG A 89 20.00 -0.02 -5.33
C ARG A 89 20.99 -0.97 -4.67
N TRP A 90 20.54 -1.73 -3.67
CA TRP A 90 21.34 -2.77 -3.04
C TRP A 90 21.78 -3.83 -4.06
N ALA A 91 20.88 -4.28 -4.94
CA ALA A 91 21.22 -5.22 -6.03
C ALA A 91 22.26 -4.65 -7.02
N LEU A 92 22.31 -3.32 -7.19
CA LEU A 92 23.30 -2.60 -7.98
C LEU A 92 24.60 -2.30 -7.21
N GLY A 93 24.74 -2.79 -5.97
CA GLY A 93 25.89 -2.55 -5.10
C GLY A 93 26.01 -1.12 -4.58
N LYS A 94 24.90 -0.35 -4.58
CA LYS A 94 24.88 1.05 -4.11
C LYS A 94 24.11 1.17 -2.80
N ASP A 95 24.80 1.65 -1.77
CA ASP A 95 24.17 1.94 -0.49
C ASP A 95 23.41 3.28 -0.48
N LEU A 96 22.59 3.46 0.55
CA LEU A 96 21.88 4.71 0.83
C LEU A 96 22.84 5.71 1.49
N ASN A 97 22.82 6.96 1.00
CA ASN A 97 23.61 8.01 1.63
C ASN A 97 23.02 8.36 3.01
N HIS A 98 23.82 8.91 3.92
CA HIS A 98 23.37 9.21 5.28
C HIS A 98 22.16 10.17 5.31
N ASP A 99 22.16 11.19 4.44
CA ASP A 99 21.05 12.14 4.32
C ASP A 99 19.76 11.47 3.82
N GLU A 100 19.87 10.51 2.89
CA GLU A 100 18.73 9.73 2.39
C GLU A 100 18.17 8.80 3.47
N ASN A 101 19.05 8.20 4.28
CA ASN A 101 18.64 7.37 5.42
C ASN A 101 17.92 8.21 6.48
N MET A 102 18.39 9.42 6.77
CA MET A 102 17.70 10.36 7.66
C MET A 102 16.33 10.79 7.10
N PHE A 103 16.25 11.03 5.79
CA PHE A 103 14.99 11.35 5.13
C PHE A 103 13.98 10.20 5.20
N LEU A 104 14.42 8.97 4.92
CA LEU A 104 13.58 7.76 5.05
C LEU A 104 13.20 7.45 6.49
N ALA A 105 14.06 7.78 7.46
CA ALA A 105 13.70 7.74 8.86
C ALA A 105 12.66 8.82 9.21
N GLY A 106 12.37 9.78 8.32
CA GLY A 106 11.34 10.80 8.51
C GLY A 106 11.79 12.00 9.35
N LYS A 107 13.09 12.25 9.42
CA LYS A 107 13.65 13.47 10.00
C LYS A 107 13.07 14.69 9.27
N ASP A 108 12.64 15.71 10.01
CA ASP A 108 12.11 16.98 9.50
C ASP A 108 10.82 16.90 8.65
N GLN A 109 10.11 15.76 8.66
CA GLN A 109 8.89 15.57 7.85
C GLN A 109 7.57 15.86 8.58
N GLY A 110 7.59 16.04 9.91
CA GLY A 110 6.39 16.29 10.71
C GLY A 110 5.29 15.24 10.46
N ILE A 111 4.05 15.70 10.24
CA ILE A 111 2.87 14.83 9.98
C ILE A 111 3.00 14.04 8.66
N LYS A 112 3.73 14.57 7.66
CA LYS A 112 3.88 13.91 6.35
C LYS A 112 4.61 12.56 6.44
N ARG A 113 5.35 12.33 7.54
CA ARG A 113 6.03 11.07 7.84
C ARG A 113 5.09 9.88 7.92
N TYR A 114 3.85 10.08 8.40
CA TYR A 114 2.86 9.00 8.55
C TYR A 114 2.19 8.59 7.23
N PHE A 115 2.25 9.43 6.20
CA PHE A 115 1.63 9.16 4.89
C PHE A 115 2.66 8.79 3.82
N ARG A 116 3.87 8.41 4.24
CA ARG A 116 5.00 8.06 3.39
C ARG A 116 5.62 6.76 3.86
N TYR A 117 6.37 6.14 2.95
CA TYR A 117 7.25 5.04 3.31
C TYR A 117 8.34 5.56 4.25
N THR A 118 8.46 4.90 5.40
CA THR A 118 9.37 5.28 6.48
C THR A 118 10.04 4.02 7.02
N THR A 119 11.31 4.14 7.39
CA THR A 119 12.09 3.03 7.98
C THR A 119 12.02 3.00 9.51
N ASP A 120 11.40 4.01 10.13
CA ASP A 120 11.23 4.06 11.59
C ASP A 120 10.06 3.19 12.06
N HIS A 121 10.37 2.19 12.90
CA HIS A 121 9.42 1.23 13.43
C HIS A 121 8.34 1.83 14.35
N LYS A 122 8.58 2.97 15.00
CA LYS A 122 7.56 3.64 15.83
C LYS A 122 6.47 4.25 14.95
N VAL A 123 6.85 4.82 13.80
CA VAL A 123 5.87 5.35 12.84
C VAL A 123 5.10 4.24 12.19
N VAL A 124 5.79 3.17 11.77
CA VAL A 124 5.15 2.00 11.18
C VAL A 124 4.15 1.38 12.15
N GLY A 125 4.50 1.22 13.43
CA GLY A 125 3.58 0.74 14.46
C GLY A 125 2.31 1.59 14.60
N ILE A 126 2.43 2.92 14.57
CA ILE A 126 1.26 3.82 14.61
C ILE A 126 0.41 3.68 13.35
N GLN A 127 1.02 3.54 12.17
CA GLN A 127 0.29 3.29 10.91
C GLN A 127 -0.53 1.99 11.00
N TYR A 128 0.08 0.90 11.47
CA TYR A 128 -0.61 -0.39 11.65
C TYR A 128 -1.74 -0.29 12.67
N LEU A 129 -1.54 0.39 13.81
CA LEU A 129 -2.57 0.57 14.83
C LEU A 129 -3.80 1.31 14.25
N VAL A 130 -3.57 2.44 13.59
CA VAL A 130 -4.65 3.26 13.01
C VAL A 130 -5.41 2.47 11.94
N ILE A 131 -4.70 1.80 11.03
CA ILE A 131 -5.33 0.99 9.98
C ILE A 131 -6.13 -0.17 10.59
N THR A 132 -5.59 -0.85 11.60
CA THR A 132 -6.27 -1.96 12.28
C THR A 132 -7.58 -1.52 12.93
N ILE A 133 -7.61 -0.37 13.59
CA ILE A 133 -8.84 0.18 14.18
C ILE A 133 -9.87 0.48 13.09
N ILE A 134 -9.46 1.05 11.96
CA ILE A 134 -10.35 1.36 10.84
C ILE A 134 -10.95 0.08 10.24
N ILE A 135 -10.13 -0.94 9.96
CA ILE A 135 -10.63 -2.19 9.37
C ILE A 135 -11.51 -2.98 10.35
N LEU A 136 -11.24 -2.92 11.65
CA LEU A 136 -12.14 -3.48 12.68
C LEU A 136 -13.47 -2.75 12.72
N PHE A 137 -13.46 -1.42 12.61
CA PHE A 137 -14.69 -0.64 12.56
C PHE A 137 -15.52 -0.98 11.32
N VAL A 138 -14.89 -1.10 10.14
CA VAL A 138 -15.56 -1.51 8.90
C VAL A 138 -16.09 -2.94 9.01
N GLY A 139 -15.27 -3.89 9.46
CA GLY A 139 -15.67 -5.28 9.68
C GLY A 139 -16.81 -5.41 10.67
N GLY A 140 -16.76 -4.68 11.79
CA GLY A 140 -17.83 -4.62 12.79
C GLY A 140 -19.11 -3.98 12.24
N THR A 141 -19.00 -2.94 11.42
CA THR A 141 -20.18 -2.32 10.76
C THR A 141 -20.85 -3.30 9.80
N LEU A 142 -20.07 -4.06 9.01
CA LEU A 142 -20.61 -5.13 8.16
C LEU A 142 -21.31 -6.22 8.98
N ALA A 143 -20.78 -6.56 10.17
CA ALA A 143 -21.43 -7.50 11.09
C ALA A 143 -22.79 -6.99 11.58
N MET A 144 -22.87 -5.70 11.92
CA MET A 144 -24.14 -5.07 12.30
C MET A 144 -25.14 -5.07 11.15
N LEU A 145 -24.66 -4.91 9.91
CA LEU A 145 -25.48 -4.96 8.70
C LEU A 145 -26.09 -6.36 8.49
N ILE A 146 -25.29 -7.41 8.65
CA ILE A 146 -25.74 -8.81 8.64
C ILE A 146 -26.81 -9.04 9.71
N ARG A 147 -26.54 -8.60 10.95
CA ARG A 147 -27.46 -8.76 12.08
C ARG A 147 -28.78 -8.02 11.87
N THR A 148 -28.72 -6.83 11.28
CA THR A 148 -29.92 -6.04 10.96
C THR A 148 -30.78 -6.74 9.91
N ASN A 149 -30.16 -7.35 8.90
CA ASN A 149 -30.89 -8.13 7.88
C ASN A 149 -31.58 -9.38 8.46
N LEU A 150 -30.98 -10.00 9.48
CA LEU A 150 -31.54 -11.16 10.19
C LEU A 150 -32.62 -10.80 11.22
N GLY A 151 -32.86 -9.51 11.48
CA GLY A 151 -33.91 -9.06 12.39
C GLY A 151 -35.34 -9.36 11.92
N HIS A 152 -35.53 -9.71 10.65
CA HIS A 152 -36.84 -10.05 10.07
C HIS A 152 -36.81 -11.46 9.45
N ALA A 153 -37.81 -12.27 9.78
CA ALA A 153 -37.87 -13.69 9.39
C ALA A 153 -37.96 -13.92 7.86
N GLN A 154 -38.45 -12.94 7.09
CA GLN A 154 -38.61 -13.06 5.63
C GLN A 154 -37.37 -12.63 4.83
N GLY A 155 -36.26 -12.29 5.52
CA GLY A 155 -35.11 -11.64 4.89
C GLY A 155 -35.40 -10.16 4.68
N GLY A 156 -34.50 -9.31 5.15
CA GLY A 156 -34.67 -7.85 5.13
C GLY A 156 -34.54 -7.22 3.74
N TRP A 157 -33.89 -6.05 3.70
CA TRP A 157 -33.79 -5.15 2.54
C TRP A 157 -32.68 -5.54 1.54
N ILE A 158 -31.95 -6.63 1.80
CA ILE A 158 -30.74 -7.02 1.04
C ILE A 158 -31.02 -8.28 0.24
N GLN A 159 -30.71 -8.23 -1.05
CA GLN A 159 -30.84 -9.39 -1.94
C GLN A 159 -29.89 -10.52 -1.50
N PRO A 160 -30.29 -11.80 -1.67
CA PRO A 160 -29.50 -12.95 -1.21
C PRO A 160 -28.04 -12.95 -1.72
N GLN A 161 -27.82 -12.53 -2.97
CA GLN A 161 -26.48 -12.45 -3.55
C GLN A 161 -25.60 -11.40 -2.86
N THR A 162 -26.16 -10.22 -2.59
CA THR A 162 -25.45 -9.15 -1.89
C THR A 162 -25.19 -9.53 -0.44
N TYR A 163 -26.11 -10.24 0.21
CA TYR A 163 -25.92 -10.76 1.56
C TYR A 163 -24.72 -11.71 1.63
N ASN A 164 -24.62 -12.67 0.71
CA ASN A 164 -23.48 -13.60 0.64
C ASN A 164 -22.16 -12.85 0.40
N ALA A 165 -22.16 -11.82 -0.44
CA ALA A 165 -20.98 -10.98 -0.64
C ALA A 165 -20.59 -10.24 0.65
N ILE A 166 -21.55 -9.61 1.36
CA ILE A 166 -21.30 -8.90 2.62
C ILE A 166 -20.71 -9.83 3.69
N VAL A 167 -21.26 -11.05 3.82
CA VAL A 167 -20.73 -12.06 4.75
C VAL A 167 -19.29 -12.43 4.40
N GLY A 168 -19.00 -12.64 3.11
CA GLY A 168 -17.64 -12.90 2.64
C GLY A 168 -16.67 -11.76 2.95
N TRP A 169 -17.08 -10.51 2.65
CA TRP A 169 -16.28 -9.31 2.94
C TRP A 169 -16.04 -9.11 4.44
N HIS A 170 -17.05 -9.30 5.28
CA HIS A 170 -16.91 -9.26 6.73
C HIS A 170 -15.86 -10.29 7.20
N GLY A 171 -15.99 -11.54 6.77
CA GLY A 171 -15.08 -12.62 7.17
C GLY A 171 -13.63 -12.35 6.82
N ILE A 172 -13.34 -11.98 5.57
CA ILE A 172 -11.96 -11.73 5.14
C ILE A 172 -11.35 -10.50 5.83
N ILE A 173 -12.13 -9.42 6.03
CA ILE A 173 -11.66 -8.22 6.72
C ILE A 173 -11.33 -8.52 8.18
N MET A 174 -12.17 -9.29 8.89
CA MET A 174 -11.93 -9.65 10.29
C MET A 174 -10.72 -10.58 10.46
N ILE A 175 -10.53 -11.54 9.56
CA ILE A 175 -9.34 -12.42 9.57
C ILE A 175 -8.08 -11.58 9.38
N VAL A 176 -8.04 -10.73 8.36
CA VAL A 176 -6.88 -9.86 8.08
C VAL A 176 -6.61 -8.91 9.25
N ALA A 177 -7.66 -8.30 9.82
CA ALA A 177 -7.52 -7.42 10.97
C ALA A 177 -6.93 -8.13 12.20
N THR A 178 -7.39 -9.36 12.46
CA THR A 178 -6.92 -10.16 13.59
C THR A 178 -5.48 -10.60 13.39
N ILE A 179 -5.09 -11.00 12.18
CA ILE A 179 -3.71 -11.35 11.86
C ILE A 179 -2.80 -10.15 12.12
N ILE A 180 -3.14 -8.98 11.57
CA ILE A 180 -2.34 -7.77 11.76
C ILE A 180 -2.23 -7.39 13.25
N MET A 181 -3.31 -7.52 14.03
CA MET A 181 -3.28 -7.24 15.47
C MET A 181 -2.37 -8.19 16.25
N ILE A 182 -2.37 -9.47 15.90
CA ILE A 182 -1.63 -10.49 16.65
C ILE A 182 -0.15 -10.50 16.24
N THR A 183 0.15 -10.32 14.96
CA THR A 183 1.52 -10.43 14.42
C THR A 183 2.27 -9.11 14.31
N GLY A 184 1.53 -7.98 14.35
CA GLY A 184 2.04 -6.63 14.10
C GLY A 184 2.67 -5.94 15.31
#